data_AF-A0A350W7D8-F1
#
_entry.id   AF-A0A350W7D8-F1
#
_cell.length_a   1.000
_cell.length_b   1.000
_cell.length_c   1.000
_cell.angle_alpha   90.00
_cell.angle_beta   90.00
_cell.angle_gamma   90.00
#
_symmetry.space_group_name_H-M   'P 1'
#
loop_
_entity.id
_entity.type
_entity.pdbx_description
1 polymer ?
#
loop_
_entity_poly.entity_id
_entity_poly.type
_entity_poly.pdbx_seq_one_letter_code
_entity_poly.pdbx_strand_id
1 'polypeptide(L)'
;TAKEWKEKNPNLKGNQRDYADIRQLLVLCNIENLNAIMINDNIPQSIRIEKLNKVAIQQLEILENNKNLEELNTNSIKQIDTKQK
;
A
#
# COMPACT_ATOMS: atom_id res chain seq x y z
N THR A 1 -8.60 7.47 5.57
CA THR A 1 -8.77 7.79 4.14
C THR A 1 -7.68 8.76 3.68
N ALA A 2 -7.46 8.94 2.38
CA ALA A 2 -6.45 9.89 1.87
C ALA A 2 -6.67 11.33 2.39
N LYS A 3 -7.93 11.71 2.59
CA LYS A 3 -8.32 12.99 3.20
C LYS A 3 -7.85 13.09 4.66
N GLU A 4 -8.16 12.11 5.49
CA GLU A 4 -7.73 12.06 6.90
C GLU A 4 -6.21 12.08 7.03
N TRP A 5 -5.48 11.41 6.13
CA TRP A 5 -4.02 11.45 6.14
C TRP A 5 -3.51 12.87 5.88
N LYS A 6 -4.09 13.58 4.91
CA LYS A 6 -3.71 14.96 4.59
C LYS A 6 -4.04 15.93 5.75
N GLU A 7 -5.16 15.72 6.42
CA GLU A 7 -5.55 16.48 7.62
C GLU A 7 -4.59 16.25 8.79
N LYS A 8 -4.12 15.01 8.98
CA LYS A 8 -3.14 14.65 10.03
C LYS A 8 -1.71 15.06 9.69
N ASN A 9 -1.39 15.28 8.41
CA ASN A 9 -0.05 15.61 7.93
C ASN A 9 -0.04 16.92 7.12
N PRO A 10 -0.47 18.06 7.68
CA PRO A 10 -0.66 19.31 6.93
C PRO A 10 0.63 19.90 6.37
N ASN A 11 1.77 19.56 6.98
CA ASN A 11 3.09 20.10 6.64
C ASN A 11 3.90 19.16 5.73
N LEU A 12 3.40 17.95 5.44
CA LEU A 12 4.08 17.02 4.54
C LEU A 12 3.66 17.28 3.09
N LYS A 13 4.63 17.29 2.18
CA LYS A 13 4.39 17.45 0.75
C LYS A 13 4.16 16.09 0.12
N GLY A 14 3.06 15.94 -0.61
CA GLY A 14 2.72 14.67 -1.26
C GLY A 14 1.52 13.99 -0.62
N ASN A 15 1.47 12.66 -0.71
CA ASN A 15 0.41 11.82 -0.19
C ASN A 15 0.98 10.65 0.64
N GLN A 16 0.10 9.89 1.28
CA GLN A 16 0.48 8.77 2.16
C GLN A 16 1.45 7.75 1.54
N ARG A 17 1.40 7.53 0.21
CA ARG A 17 2.29 6.57 -0.46
C ARG A 17 3.72 7.05 -0.54
N ASP A 18 3.94 8.36 -0.62
CA ASP A 18 5.29 8.94 -0.70
C ASP A 18 6.09 8.71 0.59
N TYR A 19 5.39 8.36 1.67
CA TYR A 19 5.92 8.10 3.00
C TYR A 19 5.71 6.65 3.47
N ALA A 20 5.21 5.78 2.59
CA ALA A 20 4.93 4.39 2.90
C ALA A 20 6.18 3.52 2.66
N ASP A 21 6.40 2.54 3.53
CA ASP A 21 7.44 1.52 3.28
C ASP A 21 7.02 0.53 2.17
N ILE A 22 7.95 -0.33 1.74
CA ILE A 22 7.70 -1.28 0.65
C ILE A 22 6.54 -2.25 0.95
N ARG A 23 6.36 -2.64 2.23
CA ARG A 23 5.31 -3.56 2.66
C ARG A 23 3.96 -2.86 2.59
N GLN A 24 3.89 -1.63 3.08
CA GLN A 24 2.71 -0.77 3.00
C GLN A 24 2.33 -0.47 1.56
N LEU A 25 3.31 -0.16 0.69
CA LEU A 25 3.08 0.06 -0.74
C LEU A 25 2.49 -1.17 -1.43
N LEU A 26 2.99 -2.36 -1.11
CA LEU A 26 2.46 -3.63 -1.63
C LEU A 26 0.99 -3.83 -1.25
N VAL A 27 0.67 -3.62 0.03
CA VAL A 27 -0.71 -3.71 0.54
C VAL A 27 -1.62 -2.69 -0.14
N LEU A 28 -1.16 -1.44 -0.27
CA LEU A 28 -1.92 -0.38 -0.93
C LEU A 28 -2.20 -0.71 -2.40
N CYS A 29 -1.20 -1.18 -3.15
CA CYS A 29 -1.38 -1.62 -4.54
C CYS A 29 -2.43 -2.73 -4.65
N ASN A 30 -2.37 -3.72 -3.76
CA ASN A 30 -3.32 -4.81 -3.78
C ASN A 30 -4.75 -4.36 -3.45
N ILE A 31 -4.91 -3.51 -2.42
CA ILE A 31 -6.21 -2.96 -2.04
C ILE A 31 -6.81 -2.15 -3.19
N GLU A 32 -6.01 -1.37 -3.92
CA GLU A 32 -6.49 -0.63 -5.08
C GLU A 32 -6.96 -1.52 -6.21
N ASN A 33 -6.22 -2.58 -6.51
CA ASN A 33 -6.61 -3.56 -7.52
C ASN A 33 -7.91 -4.27 -7.13
N LEU A 34 -8.01 -4.78 -5.89
CA LEU A 34 -9.23 -5.41 -5.39
C LEU A 34 -10.41 -4.44 -5.41
N ASN A 35 -10.19 -3.19 -5.02
CA ASN A 35 -11.21 -2.17 -5.05
C ASN A 35 -11.74 -1.92 -6.46
N ALA A 36 -10.86 -1.86 -7.47
CA ALA A 36 -11.24 -1.70 -8.87
C ALA A 36 -12.09 -2.87 -9.38
N ILE A 37 -11.69 -4.11 -9.08
CA ILE A 37 -12.46 -5.31 -9.43
C ILE A 37 -13.84 -5.25 -8.78
N MET A 38 -13.93 -4.96 -7.48
CA MET A 38 -15.21 -4.88 -6.78
C MET A 38 -16.11 -3.73 -7.27
N ILE A 39 -15.54 -2.64 -7.79
CA ILE A 39 -16.30 -1.58 -8.45
C ILE A 39 -16.91 -2.10 -9.76
N ASN A 40 -16.13 -2.82 -10.57
CA ASN A 40 -16.62 -3.41 -11.82
C ASN A 40 -17.74 -4.43 -11.56
N ASP A 41 -17.65 -5.16 -10.45
CA ASP A 41 -18.68 -6.10 -9.99
C ASP A 41 -19.89 -5.43 -9.32
N ASN A 42 -19.97 -4.08 -9.33
CA ASN A 42 -21.04 -3.29 -8.72
C ASN A 42 -21.26 -3.56 -7.21
N ILE A 43 -20.20 -3.93 -6.49
CA ILE A 43 -20.31 -4.18 -5.05
C ILE A 43 -20.50 -2.84 -4.30
N PRO A 44 -21.50 -2.73 -3.39
CA PRO A 44 -21.74 -1.52 -2.63
C PRO A 44 -20.50 -1.03 -1.87
N GLN A 45 -20.31 0.28 -1.83
CA GLN A 45 -19.12 0.89 -1.23
C GLN A 45 -18.93 0.49 0.24
N SER A 46 -20.00 0.41 1.03
CA SER A 46 -19.93 -0.01 2.45
C SER A 46 -19.32 -1.40 2.61
N ILE A 47 -19.76 -2.35 1.78
CA ILE A 47 -19.24 -3.72 1.75
C ILE A 47 -17.79 -3.75 1.28
N ARG A 48 -17.44 -2.96 0.26
CA ARG A 48 -16.06 -2.86 -0.22
C ARG A 48 -15.13 -2.35 0.88
N ILE A 49 -15.51 -1.29 1.58
CA ILE A 49 -14.69 -0.71 2.66
C ILE A 49 -14.39 -1.75 3.75
N GLU A 50 -15.41 -2.50 4.18
CA GLU A 50 -15.24 -3.56 5.19
C GLU A 50 -14.28 -4.65 4.71
N LYS A 51 -14.48 -5.16 3.48
CA LYS A 51 -13.61 -6.19 2.88
C LYS A 51 -12.17 -5.70 2.72
N LEU A 52 -11.98 -4.49 2.18
CA LEU A 52 -10.66 -3.91 1.96
C LEU A 52 -9.92 -3.70 3.29
N ASN A 53 -10.60 -3.23 4.33
CA ASN A 53 -10.01 -3.07 5.66
C ASN A 53 -9.53 -4.41 6.21
N LYS A 54 -10.38 -5.45 6.16
CA LYS A 54 -10.02 -6.79 6.61
C LYS A 54 -8.81 -7.35 5.86
N VAL A 55 -8.78 -7.22 4.54
CA VAL A 55 -7.64 -7.67 3.71
C VAL A 55 -6.37 -6.87 4.04
N ALA A 56 -6.48 -5.55 4.24
CA ALA A 56 -5.35 -4.70 4.61
C ALA A 56 -4.67 -5.17 5.89
N ILE A 57 -5.46 -5.37 6.95
CA ILE A 57 -4.97 -5.80 8.27
C ILE A 57 -4.26 -7.15 8.15
N GLN A 58 -4.92 -8.13 7.50
CA GLN A 58 -4.35 -9.46 7.33
C GLN A 58 -3.03 -9.42 6.56
N GLN A 59 -2.94 -8.62 5.49
CA GLN A 59 -1.72 -8.53 4.70
C GLN A 59 -0.60 -7.83 5.47
N LEU A 60 -0.89 -6.77 6.22
CA LEU A 60 0.11 -6.13 7.07
C LEU A 60 0.64 -7.10 8.14
N GLU A 61 -0.23 -7.84 8.83
CA GLU A 61 0.16 -8.86 9.82
C GLU A 61 1.07 -9.94 9.21
N ILE A 62 0.75 -10.41 8.01
CA ILE A 62 1.57 -11.41 7.31
C ILE A 62 2.94 -10.84 6.95
N LEU A 63 2.99 -9.60 6.45
CA LEU A 63 4.23 -8.96 6.00
C LEU A 63 5.11 -8.49 7.17
N GLU A 64 4.54 -8.17 8.33
CA GLU A 64 5.30 -7.85 9.55
C GLU A 64 6.01 -9.08 10.12
N ASN A 65 5.37 -10.25 10.06
CA ASN A 65 5.92 -11.49 10.61
C ASN A 65 6.91 -12.21 9.68
N ASN A 66 7.10 -11.74 8.45
CA ASN A 66 7.92 -12.42 7.46
C ASN A 66 9.33 -11.81 7.37
N LYS A 67 10.29 -12.46 8.05
CA LYS A 67 11.71 -12.04 8.13
C LYS A 67 12.39 -11.91 6.77
N ASN A 68 11.93 -12.63 5.74
CA ASN A 68 12.53 -12.58 4.40
C ASN A 68 12.22 -11.29 3.64
N LEU A 69 11.24 -10.49 4.09
CA LEU A 69 10.91 -9.21 3.45
C LEU A 69 11.88 -8.07 3.82
N GLU A 70 12.75 -8.28 4.80
CA GLU A 70 13.91 -7.40 5.08
C GLU A 70 14.80 -7.25 3.82
N GLU A 71 14.87 -8.29 2.98
CA GLU A 71 15.69 -8.34 1.76
C GLU A 71 15.09 -7.52 0.59
N LEU A 72 13.81 -7.14 0.65
CA LEU A 72 13.19 -6.29 -0.38
C LEU A 72 13.58 -4.81 -0.23
N ASN A 73 13.98 -4.37 0.96
CA ASN A 73 14.48 -3.02 1.21
C ASN A 73 15.86 -2.78 0.54
N THR A 74 16.63 -3.83 0.24
CA THR A 74 18.02 -3.70 -0.25
C THR A 74 18.16 -3.86 -1.77
N ASN A 75 17.23 -4.54 -2.44
CA ASN A 75 17.36 -4.89 -3.87
C ASN A 75 16.67 -3.94 -4.85
N SER A 76 15.81 -3.03 -4.37
CA SER A 76 15.08 -2.07 -5.24
C SER A 76 15.85 -0.78 -5.52
N ILE A 77 16.94 -0.49 -4.78
CA ILE A 77 17.80 0.69 -5.01
C ILE A 77 18.93 0.37 -6.00
N LYS A 78 19.44 -0.87 -6.04
CA LYS A 78 20.63 -1.22 -6.85
C LYS A 78 20.37 -1.32 -8.37
N GLN A 79 19.12 -1.44 -8.80
CA GLN A 79 18.79 -1.63 -10.24
C GLN A 79 18.56 -0.31 -10.99
N ILE A 80 18.42 0.82 -10.29
CA ILE A 80 18.23 2.13 -10.94
C ILE A 80 19.60 2.75 -11.28
N ASP A 81 20.62 2.55 -10.43
CA ASP A 81 21.96 3.13 -10.63
C ASP A 81 22.82 2.42 -11.70
N THR A 82 22.46 1.21 -12.13
CA THR A 82 23.26 0.42 -13.10
C THR A 82 22.83 0.57 -14.56
N LYS A 83 21.77 1.34 -14.86
CA LYS A 83 21.31 1.58 -16.25
C LYS A 83 21.61 2.99 -16.80
N GLN A 84 22.42 3.79 -16.09
CA GLN A 84 22.85 5.13 -16.57
C GLN A 84 24.38 5.31 -16.61
N LYS A 85 25.14 4.25 -16.88
CA LYS A 85 26.54 4.36 -17.31
C LYS A 85 26.78 3.56 -18.57
#